data_AF-A0A249SI42-F1
#
_entry.id   AF-A0A249SI42-F1
#
_cell.length_a   1.000
_cell.length_b   1.000
_cell.length_c   1.000
_cell.angle_alpha   90.00
_cell.angle_beta   90.00
_cell.angle_gamma   90.00
#
_symmetry.space_group_name_H-M   'P 1'
#
loop_
_entity.id
_entity.type
_entity.pdbx_description
1 polymer ?
#
loop_
_entity_poly.entity_id
_entity_poly.type
_entity_poly.pdbx_seq_one_letter_code
_entity_poly.pdbx_strand_id
1 'polypeptide(L)' 'MKKFVSGLLVGSLATVAAVAGVVASVKKTVIDPIDEKESMIEENRKKAMRKRVAR' A
#
# COMPACT_ATOMS: atom_id res chain seq x y z
N MET A 1 5.05 4.77 -40.38
CA MET A 1 5.67 4.24 -39.14
C MET A 1 5.58 5.15 -37.90
N LYS A 2 5.70 6.49 -38.00
CA LYS A 2 5.62 7.40 -36.81
C LYS A 2 4.37 7.24 -35.92
N LYS A 3 3.20 6.99 -36.51
CA LYS A 3 1.93 6.82 -35.78
C LYS A 3 1.85 5.50 -34.98
N PHE A 4 2.52 4.46 -35.46
CA PHE A 4 2.59 3.16 -34.78
C PHE A 4 3.50 3.22 -33.54
N VAL A 5 4.69 3.84 -33.68
CA VAL A 5 5.59 4.07 -32.54
C VAL A 5 4.94 4.96 -31.48
N SER A 6 4.24 6.02 -31.91
CA SER A 6 3.48 6.87 -30.98
C SER A 6 2.36 6.11 -30.26
N GLY A 7 1.63 5.23 -30.96
CA GLY A 7 0.58 4.40 -30.36
C GLY A 7 1.15 3.36 -29.39
N LEU A 8 2.30 2.77 -29.71
CA LEU A 8 2.99 1.81 -28.85
C LEU A 8 3.47 2.47 -27.54
N LEU A 9 4.02 3.69 -27.61
CA LEU A 9 4.48 4.44 -26.43
C LEU A 9 3.32 4.86 -25.52
N VAL A 10 2.20 5.29 -26.10
CA VAL A 10 0.99 5.62 -25.32
C VAL A 10 0.39 4.35 -24.70
N GLY A 11 0.37 3.25 -25.45
CA GLY A 11 -0.11 1.96 -24.97
C GLY A 11 0.74 1.42 -23.81
N SER A 12 2.07 1.48 -23.92
CA SER A 12 2.96 1.01 -22.85
C SER A 12 2.86 1.88 -21.59
N LEU A 13 2.75 3.20 -21.73
CA LEU A 13 2.50 4.11 -20.61
C LEU A 13 1.18 3.81 -19.91
N ALA A 14 0.11 3.55 -20.69
CA ALA A 14 -1.19 3.19 -20.13
C ALA A 14 -1.13 1.88 -19.32
N THR A 15 -0.41 0.86 -19.82
CA THR A 15 -0.24 -0.41 -19.12
C THR A 15 0.56 -0.25 -17.82
N VAL A 16 1.64 0.54 -17.83
CA VAL A 16 2.42 0.82 -16.62
C VAL A 16 1.60 1.59 -15.59
N ALA A 17 0.82 2.59 -16.03
CA ALA A 17 -0.07 3.34 -15.16
C ALA A 17 -1.16 2.45 -14.54
N ALA A 18 -1.73 1.52 -15.31
CA ALA A 18 -2.71 0.57 -14.81
C ALA A 18 -2.11 -0.36 -13.75
N VAL A 19 -0.92 -0.93 -14.00
CA VAL A 19 -0.23 -1.80 -13.03
C VAL A 19 0.12 -1.04 -11.76
N ALA A 20 0.64 0.19 -11.87
CA ALA A 20 0.92 1.04 -10.71
C ALA A 20 -0.35 1.37 -9.91
N GLY A 21 -1.47 1.64 -10.60
CA GLY A 21 -2.77 1.86 -9.96
C GLY A 21 -3.28 0.63 -9.21
N VAL A 22 -3.14 -0.56 -9.79
CA VAL A 22 -3.52 -1.82 -9.14
C VAL A 22 -2.65 -2.06 -7.91
N VAL A 23 -1.33 -1.95 -8.01
CA VAL A 23 -0.42 -2.15 -6.87
C VAL A 23 -0.69 -1.14 -5.75
N ALA A 24 -0.93 0.13 -6.09
CA ALA A 24 -1.27 1.17 -5.11
C ALA A 24 -2.62 0.89 -4.42
N SER A 25 -3.63 0.46 -5.18
CA SER A 25 -4.95 0.12 -4.63
C SER A 25 -4.91 -1.12 -3.73
N VAL A 26 -4.11 -2.13 -4.09
CA VAL A 26 -3.92 -3.35 -3.28
C VAL A 26 -3.16 -3.02 -2.00
N LYS A 27 -2.10 -2.21 -2.07
CA LYS A 27 -1.42 -1.70 -0.87
C LYS A 27 -2.41 -1.02 0.07
N LYS A 28 -3.18 -0.07 -0.45
CA LYS A 28 -4.12 0.71 0.36
C LYS A 28 -5.28 -0.10 0.94
N THR A 29 -5.75 -1.12 0.22
CA THR A 29 -6.95 -1.89 0.62
C THR A 29 -6.60 -3.11 1.46
N VAL A 30 -5.39 -3.66 1.30
CA VAL A 30 -5.01 -4.94 1.92
C VAL A 30 -3.85 -4.79 2.89
N ILE A 31 -2.81 -4.04 2.52
CA ILE A 31 -1.58 -3.97 3.33
C ILE A 31 -1.73 -2.95 4.47
N ASP A 32 -2.15 -1.72 4.16
CA ASP A 32 -2.37 -0.67 5.16
C ASP A 32 -3.28 -1.10 6.34
N PRO A 33 -4.43 -1.78 6.14
CA PRO A 33 -5.27 -2.21 7.26
C PRO A 33 -4.68 -3.37 8.08
N ILE A 34 -3.72 -4.12 7.54
CA ILE A 34 -3.00 -5.16 8.29
C ILE A 34 -1.96 -4.50 9.19
N ASP A 35 -1.15 -3.60 8.63
CA ASP A 35 -0.12 -2.87 9.38
C ASP A 35 -0.72 -2.01 10.50
N GLU A 36 -1.87 -1.36 10.23
CA GLU A 36 -2.56 -0.56 11.23
C GLU A 36 -3.06 -1.43 12.40
N LYS A 37 -3.60 -2.62 12.12
CA LYS A 37 -4.02 -3.57 13.16
C LYS A 37 -2.84 -4.09 13.99
N GLU A 38 -1.72 -4.42 13.35
CA GLU A 38 -0.51 -4.84 14.07
C GLU A 38 0.02 -3.73 14.97
N SER A 39 0.07 -2.50 14.46
CA SER A 39 0.51 -1.33 15.23
C SER A 39 -0.40 -1.05 16.44
N MET A 40 -1.72 -1.22 16.29
CA MET A 40 -2.68 -1.09 17.39
C MET A 40 -2.46 -2.16 18.47
N ILE A 41 -2.20 -3.41 18.08
CA ILE A 41 -1.93 -4.50 19.03
C ILE A 41 -0.65 -4.21 19.82
N GLU A 42 0.41 -3.79 19.12
CA GLU A 42 1.69 -3.47 19.76
C GLU A 42 1.59 -2.25 20.68
N GLU A 43 0.86 -1.20 20.27
CA GLU A 43 0.62 -0.04 21.11
C GLU A 43 -0.19 -0.40 22.36
N ASN A 44 -1.24 -1.23 22.21
CA ASN A 44 -2.03 -1.74 23.32
C ASN A 44 -1.18 -2.62 24.26
N ARG A 45 -0.30 -3.46 23.73
CA ARG A 45 0.66 -4.24 24.53
C ARG A 45 1.62 -3.33 25.29
N LYS A 46 2.12 -2.27 24.66
CA LYS A 46 3.00 -1.26 25.28
C LYS A 46 2.26 -0.45 26.35
N LYS A 47 0.99 -0.10 26.14
CA LYS A 47 0.12 0.56 27.14
C LYS A 47 -0.15 -0.38 28.32
N ALA A 48 -0.46 -1.65 28.07
CA ALA A 48 -0.69 -2.65 29.11
C ALA A 48 0.57 -2.92 29.95
N MET A 49 1.74 -3.04 29.32
CA MET A 49 3.01 -3.19 30.04
C MET A 49 3.31 -1.98 30.92
N ARG A 50 3.10 -0.75 30.42
CA ARG A 50 3.24 0.47 31.23
C ARG A 50 2.29 0.47 32.43
N LYS A 51 1.03 0.08 32.23
CA LYS A 51 0.03 -0.01 33.31
C LYS A 51 0.38 -1.09 34.34
N ARG A 52 1.00 -2.20 33.92
CA ARG A 52 1.49 -3.25 34.82
C ARG A 52 2.66 -2.79 35.67
N VAL A 53 3.62 -2.06 35.10
CA VAL A 53 4.81 -1.57 35.83
C VAL A 53 4.44 -0.46 36.81
N ALA A 54 3.44 0.36 36.50
CA ALA A 54 2.96 1.43 37.38
C ALA A 54 1.99 0.96 38.49
N ARG A 55 1.62 -0.33 38.51
CA ARG A 55 0.78 -0.94 39.55
C ARG A 55 1.65 -1.78 40.49
#